data_AF-A0A8T6WR78-F1
#
_entry.id   AF-A0A8T6WR78-F1
#
_cell.length_a   1.000
_cell.length_b   1.000
_cell.length_c   1.000
_cell.angle_alpha   90.00
_cell.angle_beta   90.00
_cell.angle_gamma   90.00
#
_symmetry.space_group_name_H-M   'P 1'
#
loop_
_entity.id
_entity.type
_entity.pdbx_description
1 polymer ?
#
loop_
_entity_poly.entity_id
_entity_poly.type
_entity_poly.pdbx_seq_one_letter_code
_entity_poly.pdbx_strand_id
1 'polypeptide(L)'
;MDKDAQRIAEACQQDSDLKNCFLEMLDITESPLGTLDNGDDAEEAVISSIRKTGRELLKKWARKKAEEAKKLVTDRAENRFHEKKRLFGKHL
;
A
#
# COMPACT_ATOMS: atom_id res chain seq x y z
N MET A 1 -11.82 10.76 -20.33
CA MET A 1 -11.58 10.93 -18.89
C MET A 1 -10.18 11.48 -18.73
N ASP A 2 -9.97 12.41 -17.79
CA ASP A 2 -8.63 12.88 -17.45
C ASP A 2 -7.74 11.69 -17.00
N LYS A 3 -6.48 11.66 -17.42
CA LYS A 3 -5.56 10.54 -17.17
C LYS A 3 -5.33 10.34 -15.67
N ASP A 4 -5.29 11.44 -14.93
CA ASP A 4 -5.08 11.39 -13.48
C ASP A 4 -6.33 10.86 -12.76
N ALA A 5 -7.53 11.30 -13.17
CA ALA A 5 -8.79 10.77 -12.67
C ALA A 5 -8.91 9.24 -12.90
N GLN A 6 -8.50 8.76 -14.08
CA GLN A 6 -8.50 7.32 -14.38
C GLN A 6 -7.53 6.56 -13.46
N ARG A 7 -6.31 7.07 -13.28
CA ARG A 7 -5.32 6.45 -12.41
C ARG A 7 -5.78 6.38 -10.95
N ILE A 8 -6.44 7.42 -10.45
CA ILE A 8 -7.00 7.46 -9.10
C ILE A 8 -8.12 6.42 -8.96
N ALA A 9 -9.04 6.35 -9.93
CA ALA A 9 -10.12 5.37 -9.93
C ALA A 9 -9.59 3.93 -9.91
N GLU A 10 -8.58 3.62 -10.74
CA GLU A 10 -7.91 2.31 -10.75
C GLU A 10 -7.23 1.99 -9.42
N ALA A 11 -6.55 2.97 -8.80
CA ALA A 11 -5.92 2.80 -7.49
C ALA A 11 -6.95 2.50 -6.39
N CYS A 12 -8.09 3.20 -6.36
CA CYS A 12 -9.17 2.97 -5.42
C CYS A 12 -9.89 1.62 -5.63
N GLN A 13 -9.89 1.07 -6.85
CA GLN A 13 -10.40 -0.28 -7.10
C GLN A 13 -9.47 -1.36 -6.54
N GLN A 14 -8.16 -1.11 -6.52
CA GLN A 14 -7.16 -2.08 -6.07
C GLN A 14 -6.89 -2.03 -4.56
N ASP A 15 -7.11 -0.89 -3.90
CA ASP A 15 -6.94 -0.76 -2.46
C ASP A 15 -8.16 -0.11 -1.79
N SER A 16 -8.86 -0.93 -0.99
CA SER A 16 -10.04 -0.52 -0.23
C SER A 16 -9.74 0.58 0.79
N ASP A 17 -8.55 0.63 1.36
CA ASP A 17 -8.19 1.63 2.37
C ASP A 17 -8.05 3.00 1.72
N LEU A 18 -7.47 3.04 0.51
CA LEU A 18 -7.39 4.27 -0.27
C LEU A 18 -8.78 4.77 -0.66
N LYS A 19 -9.66 3.87 -1.12
CA LYS A 19 -11.05 4.21 -1.42
C LYS A 19 -11.78 4.77 -0.20
N ASN A 20 -11.66 4.09 0.95
CA ASN A 20 -12.32 4.52 2.18
C ASN A 20 -11.82 5.88 2.65
N CYS A 21 -10.52 6.19 2.47
CA CYS A 21 -9.98 7.50 2.78
C CYS A 21 -10.65 8.62 1.97
N PHE A 22 -10.84 8.42 0.66
CA PHE A 22 -11.53 9.42 -0.16
C PHE A 22 -13.00 9.57 0.22
N LEU A 23 -13.68 8.47 0.56
CA LEU A 23 -15.07 8.52 1.03
C LEU A 23 -15.17 9.25 2.38
N GLU A 24 -14.29 8.95 3.35
CA GLU A 24 -14.23 9.66 4.63
C GLU A 24 -13.98 11.17 4.42
N MET A 25 -13.10 11.54 3.49
CA MET A 25 -12.85 12.95 3.16
C MET A 25 -14.07 13.64 2.57
N LEU A 26 -14.79 12.97 1.66
CA LEU A 26 -16.04 13.49 1.10
C LEU A 26 -17.09 13.65 2.20
N ASP A 27 -17.29 12.64 3.04
CA ASP A 27 -18.22 12.69 4.18
C ASP A 27 -17.91 13.84 5.13
N ILE A 28 -16.63 14.14 5.38
CA ILE A 28 -16.21 15.29 6.19
C ILE A 28 -16.60 16.61 5.52
N THR A 29 -16.35 16.76 4.22
CA THR A 29 -16.64 18.01 3.49
C THR A 29 -18.11 18.22 3.16
N GLU A 30 -18.86 17.13 3.05
CA GLU A 30 -20.30 17.13 2.74
C GLU A 30 -21.16 17.08 4.00
N SER A 31 -20.55 16.91 5.19
CA SER A 31 -21.27 16.82 6.46
C SER A 31 -22.13 18.07 6.70
N PRO A 32 -23.39 17.93 7.09
CA PRO A 32 -24.26 19.07 7.34
C PRO A 32 -23.70 19.91 8.49
N LEU A 33 -23.72 21.25 8.30
CA LEU A 33 -23.37 22.28 9.28
C LEU A 33 -23.83 21.86 10.70
N GLY A 34 -22.88 21.51 11.57
CA GLY A 34 -23.13 21.10 12.95
C GLY A 34 -22.20 20.03 13.51
N THR A 35 -21.50 19.25 12.69
CA THR A 35 -20.49 18.26 13.17
C THR A 35 -19.07 18.82 13.24
N LEU A 36 -18.80 19.89 12.48
CA LEU A 36 -17.53 20.62 12.44
C LEU A 36 -17.91 22.11 12.49
N ASP A 37 -17.38 22.83 13.49
CA ASP A 37 -17.82 24.20 13.80
C ASP A 37 -17.21 25.23 12.85
N ASN A 38 -16.06 24.91 12.24
CA ASN A 38 -15.34 25.78 11.34
C ASN A 38 -14.50 24.99 10.31
N GLY A 39 -13.89 25.71 9.36
CA GLY A 39 -13.05 25.12 8.32
C GLY A 39 -11.75 24.48 8.84
N ASP A 40 -11.20 24.97 9.95
CA ASP A 40 -9.98 24.43 10.55
C ASP A 40 -10.25 23.04 11.13
N ASP A 41 -11.40 22.84 11.77
CA ASP A 41 -11.83 21.52 12.28
C ASP A 41 -11.97 20.51 11.13
N ALA A 42 -12.51 20.95 9.99
CA ALA A 42 -12.63 20.12 8.79
C ALA A 42 -11.26 19.76 8.20
N GLU A 43 -10.32 20.71 8.17
CA GLU A 43 -8.95 20.46 7.74
C GLU A 43 -8.25 19.45 8.67
N GLU A 44 -8.35 19.61 9.98
CA GLU A 44 -7.78 18.67 10.95
C GLU A 44 -8.35 17.26 10.77
N ALA A 45 -9.67 17.14 10.57
CA ALA A 45 -10.33 15.87 10.31
C ALA A 45 -9.82 15.19 9.02
N VAL A 46 -9.72 15.95 7.93
CA VAL A 46 -9.17 15.45 6.65
C VAL A 46 -7.72 14.99 6.81
N ILE A 47 -6.87 15.81 7.45
CA ILE A 47 -5.46 15.47 7.71
C ILE A 47 -5.35 14.19 8.52
N SER A 48 -6.21 14.01 9.53
CA SER A 48 -6.25 12.81 10.37
C SER A 48 -6.55 11.56 9.53
N SER A 49 -7.57 11.61 8.66
CA SER A 49 -7.91 10.51 7.75
C SER A 49 -6.76 10.16 6.80
N ILE A 50 -6.15 11.15 6.17
CA ILE A 50 -4.99 10.96 5.28
C ILE A 50 -3.82 10.31 6.02
N ARG A 51 -3.49 10.79 7.23
CA ARG A 51 -2.39 10.24 8.03
C ARG A 51 -2.65 8.79 8.44
N LYS A 52 -3.88 8.46 8.83
CA LYS A 52 -4.30 7.10 9.18
C LYS A 52 -4.11 6.17 7.99
N THR A 53 -4.69 6.51 6.84
CA THR A 53 -4.61 5.70 5.62
C THR A 53 -3.17 5.56 5.12
N GLY A 54 -2.42 6.65 5.09
CA GLY A 54 -1.01 6.65 4.66
C GLY A 54 -0.15 5.68 5.48
N ARG A 55 -0.36 5.60 6.80
CA ARG A 55 0.34 4.61 7.64
C ARG A 55 0.03 3.18 7.24
N GLU A 56 -1.22 2.85 6.96
CA GLU A 56 -1.60 1.48 6.57
C GLU A 56 -1.07 1.10 5.19
N LEU A 57 -1.16 2.00 4.21
CA LEU A 57 -0.58 1.79 2.88
C LEU A 57 0.94 1.56 2.94
N LEU A 58 1.65 2.37 3.73
CA LEU A 58 3.10 2.22 3.92
C LEU A 58 3.47 0.92 4.65
N LYS A 59 2.66 0.49 5.64
CA LYS A 59 2.84 -0.82 6.28
C LYS A 59 2.63 -1.96 5.30
N LYS A 60 1.59 -1.93 4.47
CA LYS A 60 1.35 -2.93 3.42
C LYS A 60 2.52 -3.00 2.44
N TRP A 61 2.99 -1.84 1.98
CA TRP A 61 4.16 -1.75 1.10
C TRP A 61 5.42 -2.36 1.74
N ALA A 62 5.70 -2.01 3.00
CA ALA A 62 6.85 -2.56 3.73
C ALA A 62 6.76 -4.09 3.88
N ARG A 63 5.57 -4.62 4.19
CA ARG A 63 5.32 -6.08 4.23
C ARG A 63 5.58 -6.73 2.87
N LYS A 64 5.05 -6.16 1.80
CA LYS A 64 5.27 -6.68 0.43
C LYS A 64 6.76 -6.73 0.09
N LYS A 65 7.51 -5.67 0.43
CA LYS A 65 8.96 -5.63 0.21
C LYS A 65 9.72 -6.68 1.02
N ALA A 66 9.32 -6.91 2.27
CA ALA A 66 9.91 -7.96 3.10
C ALA A 66 9.66 -9.36 2.51
N GLU A 67 8.44 -9.63 2.01
CA GLU A 67 8.11 -10.92 1.38
C GLU A 67 8.84 -11.12 0.05
N GLU A 68 8.97 -10.07 -0.77
CA GLU A 68 9.80 -10.10 -1.98
C GLU A 68 11.27 -10.44 -1.65
N ALA A 69 11.82 -9.81 -0.60
CA ALA A 69 13.19 -10.08 -0.16
C ALA A 69 13.37 -11.52 0.34
N LYS A 70 12.40 -12.08 1.09
CA LYS A 70 12.44 -13.48 1.54
C LYS A 70 12.46 -14.45 0.37
N LYS A 71 11.61 -14.24 -0.64
CA LYS A 71 11.56 -15.07 -1.86
C LYS A 71 12.89 -15.07 -2.60
N LEU A 72 13.53 -13.91 -2.73
CA LEU A 72 14.85 -13.81 -3.37
C LEU A 72 15.94 -14.58 -2.60
N VAL A 73 15.85 -14.62 -1.27
CA VAL A 73 16.79 -15.38 -0.43
C VAL A 73 16.55 -16.88 -0.56
N THR A 74 15.29 -17.34 -0.57
CA THR A 74 14.96 -18.77 -0.77
C THR A 74 15.39 -19.24 -2.15
N ASP A 75 15.11 -18.49 -3.21
CA ASP A 75 15.50 -18.83 -4.58
C ASP A 75 17.03 -18.90 -4.72
N ARG A 76 17.76 -17.97 -4.07
CA ARG A 76 19.23 -18.02 -4.02
C ARG A 76 19.77 -19.18 -3.19
N ALA A 77 19.08 -19.58 -2.11
CA ALA A 77 19.47 -20.73 -1.31
C ALA A 77 19.29 -22.02 -2.10
N GLU A 78 18.13 -22.20 -2.73
CA GLU A 78 17.83 -23.35 -3.59
C GLU A 78 18.82 -23.47 -4.76
N ASN A 79 19.11 -22.36 -5.46
CA ASN A 79 20.11 -22.36 -6.53
C ASN A 79 21.51 -22.77 -6.04
N ARG A 80 21.94 -22.31 -4.85
CA ARG A 80 23.24 -22.73 -4.27
C ARG A 80 23.28 -24.22 -3.91
N PHE A 81 22.15 -24.82 -3.51
CA PHE A 81 22.09 -26.27 -3.27
C PHE A 81 22.20 -27.07 -4.57
N HIS A 82 21.60 -26.61 -5.67
CA HIS A 82 21.72 -27.26 -6.97
C HIS A 82 23.13 -27.13 -7.57
N GLU A 83 23.80 -26.00 -7.36
CA GLU A 83 25.16 -25.77 -7.83
C GLU A 83 26.18 -26.68 -7.14
N LYS A 84 26.06 -26.89 -5.81
CA LYS A 84 26.89 -27.85 -5.08
C LYS A 84 26.77 -29.27 -5.63
N LYS A 85 25.55 -29.74 -5.98
CA LYS A 85 25.35 -31.08 -6.56
C LYS A 85 26.01 -31.25 -7.93
N ARG A 86 26.16 -30.18 -8.72
CA ARG A 86 26.87 -30.23 -10.02
C ARG A 86 28.39 -30.40 -9.88
N LEU A 87 28.99 -29.95 -8.77
CA LEU A 87 30.43 -30.07 -8.55
C LEU A 87 30.84 -31.50 -8.17
N PHE A 88 29.97 -32.25 -7.46
CA PHE A 88 30.26 -33.63 -7.06
C PHE A 88 30.01 -34.69 -8.16
N GLY A 89 29.37 -34.32 -9.28
CA GLY A 89 29.10 -35.24 -10.39
C GLY A 89 30.11 -35.19 -11.55
N LYS A 90 31.17 -34.37 -11.46
CA LYS A 90 32.19 -34.21 -12.53
C LYS A 90 33.55 -34.87 -12.23
N HIS A 91 33.61 -35.68 -11.18
CA HIS A 91 34.76 -36.54 -10.89
C HIS A 91 34.33 -38.00 -10.88
N LEU A 92 34.06 -38.53 -12.07
CA LEU A 92 34.16 -39.95 -12.42
C LEU A 92 34.61 -40.03 -13.88
#